data_AF-A0A8X6YJ85-F1
#
_entry.id   AF-A0A8X6YJ85-F1
#
_cell.length_a   1.000
_cell.length_b   1.000
_cell.length_c   1.000
_cell.angle_alpha   90.00
_cell.angle_beta   90.00
_cell.angle_gamma   90.00
#
_symmetry.space_group_name_H-M   'P 1'
#
loop_
_entity.id
_entity.type
_entity.pdbx_description
1 polymer ?
#
loop_
_entity_poly.entity_id
_entity_poly.type
_entity_poly.pdbx_seq_one_letter_code
_entity_poly.pdbx_strand_id
1 'polypeptide(L)' 'MDNVTTTEMANALVPLNDLARKTVKDLDPDNELLFFRVRTNKNEMMIGVDEGHLYIVIQDARFIRTQNIVM' A
#
# COMPACT_ATOMS: atom_id res chain seq x y z
N MET A 1 10.00 -7.61 11.91
CA MET A 1 9.42 -8.37 10.79
C MET A 1 10.50 -9.33 10.32
N ASP A 2 10.18 -10.60 10.14
CA ASP A 2 11.11 -11.62 9.69
C ASP A 2 11.12 -11.72 8.15
N ASN A 3 12.13 -12.39 7.60
CA ASN A 3 12.33 -12.48 6.16
C ASN A 3 11.19 -13.23 5.45
N VAL A 4 10.62 -14.25 6.09
CA VAL A 4 9.52 -15.05 5.53
C VAL A 4 8.30 -14.17 5.30
N THR A 5 7.84 -13.48 6.34
CA THR A 5 6.72 -12.53 6.26
C THR A 5 6.95 -11.44 5.21
N THR A 6 8.18 -10.91 5.13
CA THR A 6 8.52 -9.86 4.16
C THR A 6 8.42 -10.37 2.72
N THR A 7 8.91 -11.59 2.46
CA THR A 7 8.87 -12.23 1.14
C THR A 7 7.44 -12.55 0.72
N GLU A 8 6.63 -13.08 1.62
CA GLU A 8 5.21 -13.36 1.38
C GLU A 8 4.44 -12.09 1.02
N MET A 9 4.68 -11.00 1.74
CA MET A 9 4.05 -9.71 1.47
C MET A 9 4.47 -9.12 0.13
N ALA A 10 5.76 -9.18 -0.22
CA ALA A 10 6.24 -8.72 -1.52
C ALA A 10 5.58 -9.50 -2.67
N ASN A 11 5.50 -10.83 -2.55
CA ASN A 11 4.86 -11.69 -3.55
C ASN A 11 3.38 -11.37 -3.77
N ALA A 12 2.67 -10.89 -2.74
CA ALA A 12 1.27 -10.49 -2.84
C ALA A 12 1.10 -9.05 -3.34
N LEU A 13 1.97 -8.12 -2.93
CA LEU A 13 1.80 -6.69 -3.20
C LEU A 13 2.26 -6.27 -4.60
N VAL A 14 3.25 -6.95 -5.18
CA VAL A 14 3.68 -6.71 -6.57
C VAL A 14 2.53 -6.87 -7.58
N PRO A 15 1.82 -8.02 -7.65
CA PRO A 15 0.72 -8.18 -8.60
C PRO A 15 -0.48 -7.28 -8.24
N LEU A 16 -0.68 -6.95 -6.97
CA LEU A 16 -1.71 -5.99 -6.56
C LEU A 16 -1.43 -4.58 -7.09
N ASN A 17 -0.18 -4.14 -7.05
CA ASN A 17 0.23 -2.87 -7.64
C ASN A 17 -0.04 -2.83 -9.14
N ASP A 18 0.33 -3.89 -9.86
CA ASP A 18 0.11 -3.96 -11.31
C ASP A 18 -1.38 -3.88 -11.66
N LEU A 19 -2.23 -4.58 -10.89
CA LEU A 19 -3.68 -4.49 -11.04
C LEU A 19 -4.17 -3.07 -10.75
N ALA A 20 -3.75 -2.46 -9.64
CA ALA A 20 -4.18 -1.12 -9.27
C ALA A 20 -3.79 -0.07 -10.33
N ARG A 21 -2.56 -0.14 -10.86
CA ARG A 21 -2.11 0.74 -11.94
C ARG A 21 -2.96 0.59 -13.19
N LYS A 22 -3.26 -0.65 -13.60
CA LYS A 22 -4.13 -0.93 -14.75
C LYS A 22 -5.54 -0.39 -14.52
N THR A 23 -6.13 -0.66 -13.35
CA THR A 23 -7.47 -0.17 -13.02
C THR A 23 -7.59 1.35 -13.04
N VAL A 24 -6.58 2.08 -12.56
CA VAL A 24 -6.55 3.54 -12.66
C VAL A 24 -6.47 3.99 -14.12
N LYS A 25 -5.61 3.35 -14.92
CA LYS A 25 -5.46 3.65 -16.36
C LYS A 25 -6.69 3.31 -17.20
N ASP A 26 -7.39 2.24 -16.86
CA ASP A 26 -8.64 1.84 -17.52
C ASP A 26 -9.77 2.84 -17.22
N LEU A 27 -9.73 3.51 -16.06
CA LEU A 27 -10.70 4.54 -15.66
C LEU A 27 -10.37 5.90 -16.31
N ASP A 28 -9.10 6.31 -16.26
CA ASP A 28 -8.61 7.53 -16.85
C ASP A 28 -7.14 7.32 -17.32
N PRO A 29 -6.89 7.31 -18.65
CA PRO A 29 -5.56 7.05 -19.19
C PRO A 29 -4.53 8.14 -18.86
N ASP A 30 -4.98 9.36 -18.51
CA ASP A 30 -4.10 10.48 -18.17
C ASP A 30 -3.67 10.46 -16.69
N ASN A 31 -4.32 9.63 -15.86
CA ASN A 31 -3.99 9.51 -14.44
C ASN A 31 -2.91 8.44 -14.20
N GLU A 32 -1.97 8.73 -13.32
CA GLU A 32 -0.95 7.78 -12.87
C GLU A 32 -1.16 7.47 -11.38
N LEU A 33 -1.04 6.18 -11.04
CA LEU A 33 -1.05 5.77 -9.65
C LEU A 33 0.33 6.00 -9.03
N LEU A 34 0.44 7.02 -8.17
CA LEU A 34 1.69 7.37 -7.47
C LEU A 34 1.84 6.58 -6.16
N PHE A 35 0.76 6.49 -5.39
CA PHE A 35 0.71 5.73 -4.14
C PHE A 35 -0.71 5.25 -3.87
N PHE A 36 -0.84 4.14 -3.14
CA PHE A 36 -2.11 3.68 -2.60
C PHE A 36 -1.94 3.08 -1.20
N ARG A 37 -3.07 2.93 -0.52
CA ARG A 37 -3.10 2.51 0.88
C ARG A 37 -4.12 1.40 1.06
N VAL A 38 -3.67 0.28 1.60
CA VAL A 38 -4.50 -0.88 1.90
C VAL A 38 -4.58 -1.05 3.40
N ARG A 39 -5.78 -0.95 3.95
CA ARG A 39 -6.02 -1.10 5.38
C ARG A 39 -6.74 -2.40 5.66
N THR A 40 -6.19 -3.17 6.59
CA THR A 40 -6.82 -4.34 7.20
C THR A 40 -7.15 -4.04 8.66
N ASN A 41 -7.78 -5.00 9.34
CA ASN A 41 -8.07 -4.85 10.78
C ASN A 41 -6.79 -4.80 11.64
N LYS A 42 -5.70 -5.42 11.19
CA LYS A 42 -4.44 -5.51 11.94
C LYS A 42 -3.45 -4.44 11.51
N ASN A 43 -3.24 -4.32 10.20
CA ASN A 43 -2.18 -3.52 9.61
C ASN A 43 -2.71 -2.57 8.55
N GLU A 44 -2.03 -1.44 8.42
CA GLU A 44 -2.16 -0.51 7.31
C GLU A 44 -0.89 -0.56 6.48
N MET A 45 -1.05 -0.77 5.18
CA MET A 45 0.04 -0.87 4.22
C MET A 45 -0.03 0.34 3.30
N MET A 46 1.06 1.10 3.24
CA MET A 46 1.24 2.19 2.28
C MET A 46 2.19 1.71 1.21
N ILE A 47 1.75 1.77 -0.05
CA ILE A 47 2.49 1.30 -1.21
C ILE A 47 2.72 2.49 -2.13
N GLY A 48 3.98 2.78 -2.43
CA GLY A 48 4.39 3.76 -3.44
C GLY A 48 5.27 3.12 -4.50
N VAL A 49 5.28 3.69 -5.70
CA VAL A 49 6.17 3.27 -6.79
C VAL A 49 7.02 4.45 -7.19
N ASP A 50 8.34 4.26 -7.19
CA ASP A 50 9.28 5.24 -7.73
C ASP A 50 10.49 4.55 -8.34
N GLU A 51 10.95 5.04 -9.51
CA GLU A 51 12.08 4.50 -10.27
C GLU A 51 12.11 2.96 -10.42
N GLY A 52 10.95 2.33 -10.63
CA GLY A 52 10.84 0.87 -10.79
C GLY A 52 10.93 0.07 -9.50
N HIS A 53 10.99 0.74 -8.34
CA HIS A 53 10.98 0.12 -7.02
C HIS A 53 9.64 0.33 -6.32
N LEU A 54 9.22 -0.68 -5.56
CA LEU A 54 8.04 -0.61 -4.69
C LEU A 54 8.48 -0.28 -3.27
N TYR A 55 7.98 0.84 -2.75
CA TYR A 55 8.17 1.25 -1.36
C TYR A 55 6.95 0.81 -0.56
N ILE A 56 7.15 -0.09 0.40
CA ILE A 56 6.07 -0.66 1.21
C ILE A 56 6.33 -0.32 2.68
N VAL A 57 5.41 0.41 3.29
CA VAL A 57 5.41 0.69 4.73
C VAL A 57 4.27 -0.07 5.38
N ILE A 58 4.58 -0.87 6.40
CA ILE A 58 3.58 -1.60 7.20
C ILE A 58 3.49 -0.94 8.57
N GLN A 59 2.29 -0.50 8.92
CA GLN A 59 2.00 0.20 10.16
C GLN A 59 0.89 -0.54 10.92
N ASP A 60 0.85 -0.34 12.24
CA ASP A 60 -0.26 -0.81 13.06
C ASP A 60 -1.53 0.00 12.73
N ALA A 61 -2.60 -0.69 12.30
CA ALA A 61 -3.84 -0.02 11.92
C ALA A 61 -4.50 0.73 13.10
N ARG A 62 -4.15 0.39 14.36
CA ARG A 62 -4.69 1.02 15.55
C ARG A 62 -4.11 2.41 15.79
N PHE A 63 -2.91 2.70 15.28
CA PHE A 63 -2.20 3.95 15.58
C PHE A 63 -2.91 5.20 15.01
N ILE A 64 -3.71 5.05 13.96
CA ILE A 64 -4.47 6.16 13.34
C ILE A 64 -5.84 6.39 14.02
N ARG A 65 -6.39 5.42 14.78
CA ARG A 65 -7.67 5.62 15.50
C ARG A 65 -7.52 6.47 16.78
N THR A 66 -6.31 6.61 17.32
CA THR A 66 -6.07 7.34 18.58
C THR A 66 -5.84 8.85 18.39
N GLN A 67 -5.84 9.37 17.17
CA GLN A 67 -5.66 10.81 16.89
C GLN A 67 -6.97 11.57 16.64
N ASN A 68 -8.10 11.06 17.14
CA ASN A 68 -9.31 11.86 17.30
C ASN A 68 -9.46 12.24 18.78
N ILE A 69 -9.25 13.53 19.05
CA ILE A 69 -9.67 14.33 20.22
C ILE A 69 -8.72 14.27 21.44
N VAL A 70 -7.78 15.23 21.49
CA VAL A 70 -7.90 16.39 22.40
C VAL A 70 -7.33 17.60 21.67
N MET A 71 -8.21 18.55 21.31
CA MET A 71 -7.86 19.92 20.97
C MET A 71 -7.94 20.75 22.25
#